data_AF-D3D860-F1
#
_entry.id   AF-D3D860-F1
#
_cell.length_a   1.000
_cell.length_b   1.000
_cell.length_c   1.000
_cell.angle_alpha   90.00
_cell.angle_beta   90.00
_cell.angle_gamma   90.00
#
_symmetry.space_group_name_H-M   'P 1'
#
loop_
_entity.id
_entity.type
_entity.pdbx_description
1 polymer ?
#
loop_
_entity_poly.entity_id
_entity_poly.type
_entity_poly.pdbx_seq_one_letter_code
_entity_poly.pdbx_strand_id
1 'polypeptide(L)'
;MSYPTRYPGAVWRPVRNYTAGGIVVPTRGLIVHVQQGNGSLFGWFDNAASQVSAHLWVSKTGAVEEYVLLTDRAWAQAAGNRFWISVECEGFTTEDYTPQQLGRLAEIYRWGMAEFGWPAQITDDPNGYGLGTHRMGGASWGGHACPGDLRAGRRTDILAAARGYPTSPPPSEEDDMQLSDEDVARISARLRADLFAEVLTAAGEKTPIRQGSAGMTLGSVYLKAGDLQSRVYALETEVARVGSYLSTDGALVAWTRAIGTDLAAVRADVARLTAGDGGAVDLTAVLARLDALSARLSSLTLTVAPGGTTL
;
A
#
# COMPACT_ATOMS: atom_id res chain seq x y z
N MET A 1 -13.23 -23.89 16.06
CA MET A 1 -12.38 -23.97 14.86
C MET A 1 -10.96 -24.22 15.31
N SER A 2 -10.25 -25.14 14.67
CA SER A 2 -8.79 -25.26 14.82
C SER A 2 -8.16 -24.33 13.79
N TYR A 3 -7.26 -23.45 14.20
CA TYR A 3 -6.50 -22.62 13.26
C TYR A 3 -5.40 -23.47 12.60
N PRO A 4 -5.02 -23.18 11.34
CA PRO A 4 -3.91 -23.86 10.69
C PRO A 4 -2.59 -23.64 11.45
N THR A 5 -1.74 -24.68 11.47
CA THR A 5 -0.42 -24.62 12.10
C THR A 5 0.70 -24.33 11.09
N ARG A 6 0.42 -24.46 9.79
CA ARG A 6 1.38 -24.26 8.69
C ARG A 6 0.75 -23.50 7.53
N TYR A 7 1.56 -22.76 6.80
CA TYR A 7 1.18 -22.10 5.56
C TYR A 7 1.24 -23.10 4.39
N PRO A 8 0.15 -23.28 3.61
CA PRO A 8 0.17 -24.12 2.42
C PRO A 8 1.17 -23.60 1.38
N GLY A 9 2.07 -24.46 0.91
CA GLY A 9 3.04 -24.12 -0.13
C GLY A 9 4.37 -23.57 0.39
N ALA A 10 4.55 -23.43 1.72
CA ALA A 10 5.88 -23.22 2.28
C ALA A 10 6.69 -24.51 2.35
N VAL A 11 8.00 -24.40 2.14
CA VAL A 11 8.95 -25.45 2.49
C VAL A 11 9.18 -25.40 3.99
N TRP A 12 8.81 -26.47 4.69
CA TRP A 12 9.00 -26.58 6.13
C TRP A 12 10.48 -26.80 6.47
N ARG A 13 11.07 -25.86 7.22
CA ARG A 13 12.48 -25.86 7.65
C ARG A 13 12.58 -25.46 9.13
N PRO A 14 12.18 -26.32 10.07
CA PRO A 14 12.04 -25.95 11.47
C PRO A 14 13.35 -25.42 12.06
N VAL A 15 13.25 -24.34 12.84
CA VAL A 15 14.39 -23.76 13.55
C VAL A 15 14.20 -23.92 15.06
N ARG A 16 15.29 -23.88 15.83
CA ARG A 16 15.23 -24.02 17.30
C ARG A 16 14.84 -22.77 18.08
N ASN A 17 14.97 -21.58 17.49
CA ASN A 17 14.70 -20.31 18.18
C ASN A 17 13.21 -19.97 18.14
N TYR A 18 12.42 -20.50 19.07
CA TYR A 18 11.02 -20.13 19.23
C TYR A 18 10.56 -20.49 20.64
N THR A 19 9.39 -20.00 21.03
CA THR A 19 8.68 -20.53 22.20
C THR A 19 7.56 -21.43 21.71
N ALA A 20 7.53 -22.69 22.16
CA ALA A 20 6.42 -23.59 21.88
C ALA A 20 5.13 -23.04 22.48
N GLY A 21 4.07 -23.00 21.69
CA GLY A 21 2.87 -22.24 21.98
C GLY A 21 3.15 -20.74 22.18
N GLY A 22 2.25 -20.06 22.89
CA GLY A 22 2.47 -18.67 23.29
C GLY A 22 2.12 -17.63 22.22
N ILE A 23 1.52 -18.05 21.10
CA ILE A 23 0.78 -17.16 20.23
C ILE A 23 -0.68 -17.05 20.68
N VAL A 24 -1.26 -15.87 20.52
CA VAL A 24 -2.69 -15.59 20.72
C VAL A 24 -3.39 -15.84 19.39
N VAL A 25 -4.39 -16.71 19.40
CA VAL A 25 -5.23 -17.02 18.23
C VAL A 25 -6.66 -16.48 18.41
N PRO A 26 -7.29 -15.89 17.38
CA PRO A 26 -6.69 -15.56 16.09
C PRO A 26 -5.59 -14.50 16.25
N THR A 27 -4.56 -14.59 15.40
CA THR A 27 -3.52 -13.56 15.35
C THR A 27 -4.09 -12.27 14.78
N ARG A 28 -3.47 -11.15 15.11
CA ARG A 28 -3.89 -9.81 14.67
C ARG A 28 -3.69 -9.59 13.18
N GLY A 29 -2.76 -10.32 12.56
CA GLY A 29 -2.41 -10.13 11.17
C GLY A 29 -0.99 -10.58 10.83
N LEU A 30 -0.44 -9.95 9.79
CA LEU A 30 0.89 -10.21 9.25
C LEU A 30 1.80 -9.00 9.46
N ILE A 31 3.01 -9.24 9.97
CA ILE A 31 4.08 -8.24 10.07
C ILE A 31 5.15 -8.58 9.04
N VAL A 32 5.41 -7.62 8.15
CA VAL A 32 6.44 -7.76 7.12
C VAL A 32 7.77 -7.17 7.60
N HIS A 33 8.83 -7.92 7.38
CA HIS A 33 10.21 -7.60 7.70
C HIS A 33 11.11 -7.68 6.45
N VAL A 34 12.32 -7.14 6.57
CA VAL A 34 13.41 -7.35 5.62
C VAL A 34 14.66 -7.76 6.38
N GLN A 35 15.36 -8.78 5.87
CA GLN A 35 16.44 -9.43 6.61
C GLN A 35 17.78 -8.70 6.58
N GLN A 36 17.92 -7.68 5.71
CA GLN A 36 19.19 -7.01 5.43
C GLN A 36 20.28 -7.96 4.91
N GLY A 37 19.94 -8.74 3.88
CA GLY A 37 20.83 -9.74 3.30
C GLY A 37 20.16 -10.54 2.20
N ASN A 38 20.91 -11.45 1.56
CA ASN A 38 20.40 -12.38 0.56
C ASN A 38 20.50 -13.84 1.03
N GLY A 39 19.67 -14.71 0.46
CA GLY A 39 19.57 -16.13 0.81
C GLY A 39 18.68 -16.43 2.01
N SER A 40 18.38 -17.71 2.21
CA SER A 40 17.55 -18.22 3.32
C SER A 40 18.17 -17.91 4.69
N LEU A 41 17.31 -17.57 5.65
CA LEU A 41 17.69 -17.33 7.05
C LEU A 41 17.79 -18.59 7.88
N PHE A 42 17.51 -19.77 7.32
CA PHE A 42 17.47 -21.03 8.06
C PHE A 42 18.69 -21.23 8.96
N GLY A 43 19.91 -21.05 8.43
CA GLY A 43 21.13 -21.23 9.21
C GLY A 43 21.29 -20.20 10.34
N TRP A 44 20.82 -18.96 10.14
CA TRP A 44 20.89 -17.91 11.14
C TRP A 44 19.83 -18.09 12.24
N PHE A 45 18.61 -18.47 11.86
CA PHE A 45 17.50 -18.72 12.78
C PHE A 45 17.64 -20.04 13.55
N ASP A 46 18.32 -21.04 12.99
CA ASP A 46 18.66 -22.26 13.71
C ASP A 46 19.94 -22.13 14.57
N ASN A 47 20.62 -20.99 14.53
CA ASN A 47 21.71 -20.72 15.47
C ASN A 47 21.13 -20.29 16.83
N ALA A 48 21.32 -21.12 17.86
CA ALA A 48 20.85 -20.80 19.21
C ALA A 48 21.40 -19.46 19.74
N ALA A 49 22.59 -19.03 19.31
CA ALA A 49 23.16 -17.76 19.74
C ALA A 49 22.47 -16.51 19.15
N SER A 50 21.74 -16.65 18.03
CA SER A 50 21.10 -15.49 17.38
C SER A 50 19.89 -14.99 18.16
N GLN A 51 19.20 -15.87 18.90
CA GLN A 51 18.01 -15.54 19.70
C GLN A 51 16.92 -14.80 18.90
N VAL A 52 16.83 -15.08 17.60
CA VAL A 52 15.83 -14.50 16.68
C VAL A 52 15.28 -15.55 15.74
N SER A 53 14.05 -15.32 15.26
CA SER A 53 13.38 -16.11 14.22
C SER A 53 12.17 -15.37 13.67
N ALA A 54 11.67 -15.81 12.52
CA ALA A 54 10.36 -15.45 11.99
C ALA A 54 9.55 -16.70 11.67
N HIS A 55 8.23 -16.57 11.50
CA HIS A 55 7.40 -17.71 11.10
C HIS A 55 7.70 -18.11 9.65
N LEU A 56 7.72 -17.11 8.76
CA LEU A 56 7.87 -17.29 7.32
C LEU A 56 9.05 -16.50 6.78
N TRP A 57 9.54 -16.91 5.61
CA TRP A 57 10.48 -16.15 4.80
C TRP A 57 10.15 -16.23 3.32
N VAL A 58 10.32 -15.13 2.60
CA VAL A 58 10.07 -15.04 1.15
C VAL A 58 11.33 -14.62 0.40
N SER A 59 11.80 -15.47 -0.50
CA SER A 59 12.94 -15.20 -1.38
C SER A 59 12.62 -14.13 -2.42
N LYS A 60 13.64 -13.53 -3.05
CA LYS A 60 13.48 -12.67 -4.24
C LYS A 60 12.81 -13.37 -5.42
N THR A 61 12.82 -14.71 -5.47
CA THR A 61 12.14 -15.51 -6.51
C THR A 61 10.71 -15.93 -6.11
N GLY A 62 10.24 -15.54 -4.92
CA GLY A 62 8.91 -15.86 -4.41
C GLY A 62 8.76 -17.26 -3.80
N ALA A 63 9.88 -17.95 -3.54
CA ALA A 63 9.88 -19.18 -2.74
C ALA A 63 9.58 -18.83 -1.28
N VAL A 64 8.82 -19.70 -0.60
CA VAL A 64 8.46 -19.52 0.81
C VAL A 64 9.07 -20.63 1.64
N GLU A 65 9.72 -20.24 2.73
CA GLU A 65 10.12 -21.16 3.80
C GLU A 65 9.30 -20.85 5.04
N GLU A 66 8.96 -21.89 5.80
CA GLU A 66 8.33 -21.77 7.11
C GLU A 66 9.25 -22.39 8.17
N TYR A 67 9.58 -21.62 9.19
CA TYR A 67 10.57 -21.97 10.20
C TYR A 67 9.96 -22.26 11.58
N VAL A 68 8.85 -21.60 11.91
CA VAL A 68 8.15 -21.72 13.19
C VAL A 68 6.67 -21.92 12.89
N LEU A 69 6.04 -22.90 13.55
CA LEU A 69 4.61 -23.17 13.38
C LEU A 69 3.80 -21.91 13.73
N LEU A 70 2.70 -21.70 13.02
CA LEU A 70 1.82 -20.53 13.22
C LEU A 70 1.09 -20.52 14.57
N THR A 71 1.20 -21.61 15.34
CA THR A 71 0.71 -21.73 16.73
C THR A 71 1.78 -21.49 17.79
N ASP A 72 3.04 -21.43 17.37
CA ASP A 72 4.19 -21.17 18.22
C ASP A 72 4.62 -19.70 18.09
N ARG A 73 5.34 -19.20 19.08
CA ARG A 73 5.79 -17.81 19.09
C ARG A 73 7.21 -17.70 18.51
N ALA A 74 7.31 -17.20 17.27
CA ALA A 74 8.58 -16.76 16.69
C ALA A 74 9.16 -15.53 17.43
N TRP A 75 10.46 -15.29 17.29
CA TRP A 75 11.20 -14.24 18.00
C TRP A 75 11.62 -13.10 17.06
N ALA A 76 10.66 -12.41 16.45
CA ALA A 76 10.91 -11.44 15.36
C ALA A 76 10.82 -9.97 15.81
N GLN A 77 9.80 -9.57 16.57
CA GLN A 77 9.46 -8.17 16.91
C GLN A 77 9.23 -7.93 18.41
N ALA A 78 9.91 -8.69 19.27
CA ALA A 78 9.85 -8.57 20.74
C ALA A 78 8.42 -8.60 21.32
N ALA A 79 7.91 -7.48 21.87
CA ALA A 79 6.61 -7.46 22.55
C ALA A 79 5.43 -7.83 21.64
N GLY A 80 5.59 -7.69 20.31
CA GLY A 80 4.59 -8.09 19.32
C GLY A 80 4.52 -9.60 19.06
N ASN A 81 5.55 -10.38 19.41
CA ASN A 81 5.70 -11.78 18.99
C ASN A 81 4.48 -12.66 19.25
N ARG A 82 3.79 -12.42 20.37
CA ARG A 82 2.66 -13.26 20.79
C ARG A 82 1.36 -13.00 20.02
N PHE A 83 1.28 -11.97 19.19
CA PHE A 83 0.01 -11.54 18.59
C PHE A 83 -0.01 -11.58 17.07
N TRP A 84 1.13 -11.77 16.42
CA TRP A 84 1.30 -11.52 15.00
C TRP A 84 2.08 -12.65 14.34
N ILE A 85 1.70 -13.01 13.12
CA ILE A 85 2.57 -13.81 12.25
C ILE A 85 3.61 -12.89 11.63
N SER A 86 4.85 -13.32 11.60
CA SER A 86 5.99 -12.57 11.06
C SER A 86 6.50 -13.22 9.78
N VAL A 87 6.79 -12.40 8.78
CA VAL A 87 7.41 -12.83 7.53
C VAL A 87 8.64 -11.97 7.23
N GLU A 88 9.78 -12.62 7.08
CA GLU A 88 11.01 -11.99 6.59
C GLU A 88 11.06 -12.02 5.07
N CYS A 89 11.63 -10.98 4.47
CA CYS A 89 11.87 -10.93 3.03
C CYS A 89 13.37 -10.83 2.76
N GLU A 90 13.83 -11.60 1.78
CA GLU A 90 15.15 -11.44 1.21
C GLU A 90 15.35 -10.03 0.64
N GLY A 91 16.54 -9.46 0.86
CA GLY A 91 16.96 -8.16 0.35
C GLY A 91 17.31 -7.16 1.45
N PHE A 92 17.35 -5.89 1.06
CA PHE A 92 17.77 -4.77 1.90
C PHE A 92 16.68 -3.68 1.97
N THR A 93 16.74 -2.82 2.98
CA THR A 93 15.81 -1.67 3.12
C THR A 93 15.88 -0.68 1.96
N THR A 94 17.00 -0.67 1.22
CA THR A 94 17.24 0.18 0.05
C THR A 94 16.73 -0.44 -1.25
N GLU A 95 16.26 -1.68 -1.23
CA GLU A 95 15.73 -2.39 -2.39
C GLU A 95 14.22 -2.53 -2.26
N ASP A 96 13.50 -2.37 -3.36
CA ASP A 96 12.07 -2.68 -3.37
C ASP A 96 11.83 -4.19 -3.28
N TYR A 97 10.59 -4.60 -3.04
CA TYR A 97 10.19 -5.98 -3.26
C TYR A 97 10.24 -6.30 -4.76
N THR A 98 10.69 -7.52 -5.07
CA THR A 98 10.45 -8.09 -6.39
C THR A 98 8.95 -8.31 -6.61
N PRO A 99 8.48 -8.36 -7.88
CA PRO A 99 7.08 -8.73 -8.17
C PRO A 99 6.66 -10.06 -7.54
N GLN A 100 7.58 -11.02 -7.50
CA GLN A 100 7.37 -12.34 -6.90
C GLN A 100 7.18 -12.25 -5.38
N GLN A 101 7.96 -11.40 -4.69
CA GLN A 101 7.78 -11.16 -3.26
C GLN A 101 6.43 -10.49 -2.95
N LEU A 102 6.05 -9.47 -3.71
CA LEU A 102 4.75 -8.80 -3.55
C LEU A 102 3.59 -9.77 -3.72
N GLY A 103 3.62 -10.56 -4.81
CA GLY A 103 2.59 -11.56 -5.08
C GLY A 103 2.50 -12.58 -3.93
N ARG A 104 3.65 -13.05 -3.42
CA ARG A 104 3.65 -14.05 -2.36
C ARG A 104 3.20 -13.49 -1.01
N LEU A 105 3.59 -12.26 -0.67
CA LEU A 105 3.08 -11.56 0.53
C LEU A 105 1.57 -11.36 0.45
N ALA A 106 1.06 -11.00 -0.73
CA ALA A 106 -0.37 -10.82 -0.96
C ALA A 106 -1.14 -12.14 -0.80
N GLU A 107 -0.60 -13.25 -1.31
CA GLU A 107 -1.18 -14.58 -1.13
C GLU A 107 -1.19 -15.03 0.33
N ILE A 108 -0.08 -14.84 1.06
CA ILE A 108 -0.01 -15.15 2.50
C ILE A 108 -1.06 -14.34 3.26
N TYR A 109 -1.15 -13.04 2.96
CA TYR A 109 -2.12 -12.17 3.61
C TYR A 109 -3.56 -12.57 3.30
N ARG A 110 -3.86 -12.87 2.03
CA ARG A 110 -5.17 -13.38 1.58
C ARG A 110 -5.55 -14.68 2.25
N TRP A 111 -4.61 -15.61 2.34
CA TRP A 111 -4.82 -16.85 3.06
C TRP A 111 -5.11 -16.61 4.54
N GLY A 112 -4.38 -15.69 5.18
CA GLY A 112 -4.65 -15.33 6.57
C GLY A 112 -6.00 -14.62 6.79
N MET A 113 -6.49 -13.85 5.82
CA MET A 113 -7.86 -13.32 5.84
C MET A 113 -8.89 -14.46 5.88
N ALA A 114 -8.67 -15.53 5.11
CA ALA A 114 -9.59 -16.68 5.05
C ALA A 114 -9.51 -17.57 6.30
N GLU A 115 -8.31 -17.85 6.81
CA GLU A 115 -8.10 -18.85 7.87
C GLU A 115 -8.11 -18.27 9.29
N PHE A 116 -7.62 -17.04 9.45
CA PHE A 116 -7.52 -16.38 10.76
C PHE A 116 -8.53 -15.24 10.91
N GLY A 117 -9.26 -14.87 9.85
CA GLY A 117 -10.20 -13.76 9.86
C GLY A 117 -9.51 -12.39 9.93
N TRP A 118 -8.27 -12.28 9.42
CA TRP A 118 -7.59 -10.98 9.37
C TRP A 118 -8.40 -9.97 8.56
N PRO A 119 -8.58 -8.73 9.04
CA PRO A 119 -9.29 -7.71 8.29
C PRO A 119 -8.47 -7.29 7.08
N ALA A 120 -9.12 -7.00 5.95
CA ALA A 120 -8.44 -6.50 4.77
C ALA A 120 -8.02 -5.03 4.95
N GLN A 121 -7.07 -4.71 5.82
CA GLN A 121 -6.64 -3.34 6.10
C GLN A 121 -5.14 -3.26 6.44
N ILE A 122 -4.56 -2.08 6.29
CA ILE A 122 -3.23 -1.77 6.81
C ILE A 122 -3.39 -1.25 8.24
N THR A 123 -2.40 -1.51 9.08
CA THR A 123 -2.32 -0.93 10.42
C THR A 123 -0.92 -0.41 10.71
N ASP A 124 -0.85 0.72 11.40
CA ASP A 124 0.34 1.26 12.07
C ASP A 124 0.17 1.26 13.60
N ASP A 125 -0.89 0.63 14.11
CA ASP A 125 -1.12 0.41 15.54
C ASP A 125 -0.63 -1.00 15.94
N PRO A 126 0.32 -1.13 16.90
CA PRO A 126 0.72 -2.40 17.50
C PRO A 126 -0.44 -3.23 18.09
N ASN A 127 -1.52 -2.56 18.46
CA ASN A 127 -2.77 -3.14 18.98
C ASN A 127 -3.88 -3.28 17.94
N GLY A 128 -3.65 -2.80 16.73
CA GLY A 128 -4.56 -2.94 15.60
C GLY A 128 -4.54 -4.33 15.00
N TYR A 129 -5.17 -4.47 13.83
CA TYR A 129 -5.31 -5.73 13.09
C TYR A 129 -5.03 -5.48 11.61
N GLY A 130 -4.46 -6.46 10.93
CA GLY A 130 -4.28 -6.46 9.48
C GLY A 130 -2.82 -6.55 9.02
N LEU A 131 -2.44 -5.77 8.01
CA LEU A 131 -1.09 -5.79 7.43
C LEU A 131 -0.23 -4.68 8.06
N GLY A 132 0.75 -5.09 8.87
CA GLY A 132 1.64 -4.19 9.60
C GLY A 132 3.12 -4.35 9.21
N THR A 133 3.96 -3.58 9.89
CA THR A 133 5.43 -3.64 9.77
C THR A 133 6.07 -3.59 11.14
N HIS A 134 7.31 -4.06 11.26
CA HIS A 134 8.05 -4.09 12.53
C HIS A 134 8.12 -2.69 13.18
N ARG A 135 8.42 -1.66 12.38
CA ARG A 135 8.58 -0.27 12.88
C ARG A 135 7.40 0.27 13.68
N MET A 136 6.18 -0.25 13.47
CA MET A 136 4.97 0.29 14.13
C MET A 136 5.01 0.10 15.65
N GLY A 137 5.77 -0.88 16.15
CA GLY A 137 5.94 -1.15 17.58
C GLY A 137 6.90 -0.24 18.34
N GLY A 138 7.62 0.65 17.63
CA GLY A 138 8.59 1.56 18.22
C GLY A 138 9.58 0.87 19.15
N ALA A 139 9.93 1.53 20.26
CA ALA A 139 10.91 1.01 21.23
C ALA A 139 10.53 -0.36 21.81
N SER A 140 9.24 -0.63 22.01
CA SER A 140 8.79 -1.91 22.59
C SER A 140 9.05 -3.12 21.67
N TRP A 141 9.23 -2.86 20.38
CA TRP A 141 9.56 -3.88 19.38
C TRP A 141 11.02 -3.79 18.93
N GLY A 142 11.87 -2.98 19.58
CA GLY A 142 13.30 -2.88 19.28
C GLY A 142 13.74 -1.55 18.64
N GLY A 143 12.81 -0.64 18.34
CA GLY A 143 13.13 0.75 18.00
C GLY A 143 13.79 0.99 16.65
N HIS A 144 13.59 0.11 15.66
CA HIS A 144 14.20 0.23 14.34
C HIS A 144 13.18 0.30 13.19
N ALA A 145 13.62 0.82 12.05
CA ALA A 145 12.76 1.21 10.93
C ALA A 145 12.36 0.08 9.96
N CYS A 146 12.69 -1.19 10.27
CA CYS A 146 12.35 -2.35 9.45
C CYS A 146 10.85 -2.36 9.03
N PRO A 147 10.50 -2.57 7.75
CA PRO A 147 11.37 -2.97 6.62
C PRO A 147 11.96 -1.81 5.79
N GLY A 148 12.00 -0.59 6.32
CA GLY A 148 12.38 0.62 5.59
C GLY A 148 11.18 1.29 4.93
N ASP A 149 11.30 2.57 4.57
CA ASP A 149 10.18 3.36 4.04
C ASP A 149 9.67 2.82 2.71
N LEU A 150 10.58 2.46 1.79
CA LEU A 150 10.25 1.92 0.46
C LEU A 150 9.34 0.69 0.57
N ARG A 151 9.79 -0.33 1.31
CA ARG A 151 9.04 -1.58 1.51
C ARG A 151 7.81 -1.40 2.38
N ALA A 152 7.83 -0.52 3.39
CA ALA A 152 6.65 -0.21 4.19
C ALA A 152 5.55 0.47 3.35
N GLY A 153 5.94 1.27 2.35
CA GLY A 153 5.03 1.91 1.40
C GLY A 153 4.30 0.93 0.48
N ARG A 154 4.89 -0.24 0.19
CA ARG A 154 4.27 -1.27 -0.67
C ARG A 154 3.13 -2.07 -0.03
N ARG A 155 2.79 -1.81 1.25
CA ARG A 155 1.66 -2.49 1.92
C ARG A 155 0.32 -2.28 1.22
N THR A 156 0.14 -1.13 0.56
CA THR A 156 -1.06 -0.84 -0.25
C THR A 156 -1.16 -1.78 -1.45
N ASP A 157 -0.06 -2.02 -2.15
CA ASP A 157 -0.01 -2.96 -3.27
C ASP A 157 -0.23 -4.40 -2.83
N ILE A 158 0.39 -4.81 -1.71
CA ILE A 158 0.20 -6.15 -1.12
C ILE A 158 -1.28 -6.35 -0.77
N LEU A 159 -1.91 -5.38 -0.10
CA LEU A 159 -3.32 -5.45 0.28
C LEU A 159 -4.23 -5.46 -0.97
N ALA A 160 -3.93 -4.64 -1.97
CA ALA A 160 -4.66 -4.61 -3.23
C ALA A 160 -4.64 -5.99 -3.91
N ALA A 161 -3.45 -6.59 -4.04
CA ALA A 161 -3.30 -7.93 -4.60
C ALA A 161 -3.95 -9.02 -3.76
N ALA A 162 -3.91 -8.91 -2.43
CA ALA A 162 -4.58 -9.86 -1.56
C ALA A 162 -6.11 -9.82 -1.74
N ARG A 163 -6.66 -8.67 -2.13
CA ARG A 163 -8.08 -8.48 -2.49
C ARG A 163 -8.40 -8.86 -3.94
N GLY A 164 -7.42 -9.28 -4.73
CA GLY A 164 -7.60 -9.67 -6.14
C GLY A 164 -7.44 -8.54 -7.15
N TYR A 165 -6.94 -7.37 -6.73
CA TYR A 165 -6.62 -6.27 -7.65
C TYR A 165 -5.18 -6.38 -8.18
N PRO A 166 -4.88 -5.94 -9.41
CA PRO A 166 -3.52 -5.97 -9.94
C PRO A 166 -2.56 -5.11 -9.09
N THR A 167 -1.35 -5.63 -8.81
CA THR A 167 -0.27 -4.87 -8.14
C THR A 167 0.27 -3.77 -9.05
N SER A 168 0.63 -2.62 -8.48
CA SER A 168 1.44 -1.62 -9.19
C SER A 168 2.80 -2.22 -9.59
N PRO A 169 3.30 -1.99 -10.82
CA PRO A 169 4.65 -2.38 -11.20
C PRO A 169 5.68 -1.79 -10.23
N PRO A 170 6.81 -2.46 -9.96
CA PRO A 170 7.91 -1.80 -9.24
C PRO A 170 8.33 -0.55 -10.03
N PRO A 171 8.78 0.53 -9.35
CA PRO A 171 9.50 1.60 -10.03
C PRO A 171 10.72 0.97 -10.69
N SER A 172 10.71 0.86 -12.02
CA SER A 172 11.84 0.31 -12.77
C SER A 172 13.01 1.27 -12.69
N GLU A 173 14.22 0.75 -12.51
CA GLU A 173 15.44 1.46 -12.92
C GLU A 173 15.27 1.87 -14.39
N GLU A 174 15.66 3.11 -14.67
CA GLU A 174 15.55 3.76 -15.97
C GLU A 174 16.06 2.85 -17.09
N ASP A 175 15.15 2.28 -17.89
CA ASP A 175 15.49 1.78 -19.21
C ASP A 175 14.30 1.98 -20.15
N ASP A 176 14.60 2.59 -21.30
CA ASP A 176 13.67 3.14 -22.28
C ASP A 176 12.70 2.09 -22.84
N MET A 177 11.52 1.93 -22.23
CA MET A 177 10.41 1.22 -22.86
C MET A 177 9.35 2.21 -23.35
N GLN A 178 9.19 2.28 -24.67
CA GLN A 178 8.00 2.85 -25.29
C GLN A 178 6.76 2.06 -24.83
N LEU A 179 5.75 2.78 -24.33
CA LEU A 179 4.48 2.21 -23.89
C LEU A 179 3.78 1.51 -25.07
N SER A 180 3.22 0.32 -24.83
CA SER A 180 2.39 -0.36 -25.81
C SER A 180 1.00 0.26 -25.90
N ASP A 181 0.29 0.05 -27.02
CA ASP A 181 -1.09 0.53 -27.23
C ASP A 181 -2.05 0.07 -26.11
N GLU A 182 -1.80 -1.12 -25.56
CA GLU A 182 -2.58 -1.71 -24.48
C GLU A 182 -2.28 -1.02 -23.13
N ASP A 183 -1.05 -0.57 -22.90
CA ASP A 183 -0.67 0.25 -21.74
C ASP A 183 -1.33 1.63 -21.78
N VAL A 184 -1.31 2.29 -22.94
CA VAL A 184 -1.92 3.61 -23.13
C VAL A 184 -3.44 3.55 -22.96
N ALA A 185 -4.08 2.52 -23.52
CA ALA A 185 -5.52 2.30 -23.36
C ALA A 185 -5.91 2.01 -21.90
N ARG A 186 -5.10 1.21 -21.18
CA ARG A 186 -5.31 0.86 -19.77
C ARG A 186 -5.11 2.06 -18.83
N ILE A 187 -4.05 2.84 -19.03
CA ILE A 187 -3.79 4.08 -18.28
C ILE A 187 -4.92 5.08 -18.52
N SER A 188 -5.33 5.24 -19.78
CA SER A 188 -6.44 6.13 -20.14
C SER A 188 -7.77 5.68 -19.52
N ALA A 189 -8.06 4.38 -19.51
CA ALA A 189 -9.28 3.85 -18.88
C ALA A 189 -9.28 4.07 -17.36
N ARG A 190 -8.14 3.88 -16.69
CA ARG A 190 -7.99 4.08 -15.24
C ARG A 190 -8.13 5.55 -14.82
N LEU A 191 -7.60 6.48 -15.62
CA LEU A 191 -7.75 7.93 -15.41
C LEU A 191 -9.17 8.41 -15.73
N ARG A 192 -9.83 7.84 -16.74
CA ARG A 192 -11.17 8.28 -17.20
C ARG A 192 -12.34 7.75 -16.35
N ALA A 193 -12.30 6.51 -15.87
CA ALA A 193 -13.51 5.85 -15.36
C ALA A 193 -13.53 5.66 -13.84
N ASP A 194 -12.46 5.15 -13.23
CA ASP A 194 -12.54 4.61 -11.86
C ASP A 194 -12.07 5.62 -10.81
N LEU A 195 -10.90 6.22 -11.01
CA LEU A 195 -10.28 7.07 -9.98
C LEU A 195 -11.05 8.39 -9.78
N PHE A 196 -11.61 8.95 -10.86
CA PHE A 196 -12.34 10.21 -10.79
C PHE A 196 -13.80 10.02 -10.35
N ALA A 197 -14.45 8.92 -10.74
CA ALA A 197 -15.76 8.56 -10.21
C ALA A 197 -15.69 8.31 -8.70
N GLU A 198 -14.59 7.73 -8.21
CA GLU A 198 -14.32 7.56 -6.79
C GLU A 198 -14.11 8.91 -6.06
N VAL A 199 -13.38 9.86 -6.66
CA VAL A 199 -13.19 11.22 -6.11
C VAL A 199 -14.49 12.02 -6.11
N LEU A 200 -15.26 11.98 -7.20
CA LEU A 200 -16.57 12.64 -7.31
C LEU A 200 -17.62 12.00 -6.41
N THR A 201 -17.57 10.69 -6.18
CA THR A 201 -18.43 10.01 -5.20
C THR A 201 -18.08 10.44 -3.78
N ALA A 202 -16.79 10.50 -3.44
CA ALA A 202 -16.33 11.00 -2.14
C ALA A 202 -16.69 12.48 -1.91
N ALA A 203 -16.64 13.31 -2.96
CA ALA A 203 -17.04 14.71 -2.92
C ALA A 203 -18.57 14.93 -2.98
N GLY A 204 -19.29 14.00 -3.60
CA GLY A 204 -20.70 14.08 -3.95
C GLY A 204 -21.66 13.37 -3.00
N GLU A 205 -21.18 12.66 -1.98
CA GLU A 205 -22.02 12.17 -0.87
C GLU A 205 -22.64 13.35 -0.11
N LYS A 206 -23.78 13.82 -0.62
CA LYS A 206 -24.71 14.77 0.01
C LYS A 206 -25.39 14.12 1.21
N THR A 207 -24.65 13.67 2.21
CA THR A 207 -25.24 13.46 3.52
C THR A 207 -25.47 14.85 4.11
N PRO A 208 -26.72 15.32 4.30
CA PRO A 208 -26.92 16.56 5.02
C PRO A 208 -26.28 16.40 6.39
N ILE A 209 -25.27 17.22 6.66
CA ILE A 209 -24.65 17.34 7.98
C ILE A 209 -25.77 17.82 8.90
N ARG A 210 -26.43 16.89 9.59
CA ARG A 210 -27.41 17.25 10.62
C ARG A 210 -26.65 18.01 11.69
N GLN A 211 -27.08 19.24 11.97
CA GLN A 211 -26.57 20.05 13.09
C GLN A 211 -26.64 19.23 14.39
N GLY A 212 -25.52 18.63 14.73
CA GLY A 212 -25.23 17.98 16.00
C GLY A 212 -23.85 18.47 16.45
N SER A 213 -23.69 18.65 17.76
CA SER A 213 -22.56 19.26 18.48
C SER A 213 -21.27 19.41 17.65
N ALA A 214 -20.76 20.65 17.57
CA ALA A 214 -19.63 21.09 16.72
C ALA A 214 -18.46 20.09 16.59
N GLY A 215 -18.13 19.31 17.63
CA GLY A 215 -17.09 18.29 17.61
C GLY A 215 -17.34 17.08 16.69
N MET A 216 -18.59 16.62 16.51
CA MET A 216 -18.89 15.50 15.60
C MET A 216 -18.93 15.94 14.13
N THR A 217 -19.39 17.17 13.89
CA THR A 217 -19.40 17.78 12.56
C THR A 217 -17.98 18.01 12.05
N LEU A 218 -17.09 18.57 12.89
CA LEU A 218 -15.66 18.71 12.58
C LEU A 218 -15.02 17.35 12.27
N GLY A 219 -15.21 16.33 13.13
CA GLY A 219 -14.62 15.01 12.91
C GLY A 219 -14.99 14.35 11.58
N SER A 220 -16.26 14.45 11.15
CA SER A 220 -16.70 13.91 9.86
C SER A 220 -16.14 14.67 8.64
N VAL A 221 -15.98 16.00 8.77
CA VAL A 221 -15.36 16.84 7.74
C VAL A 221 -13.85 16.56 7.65
N TYR A 222 -13.18 16.36 8.78
CA TYR A 222 -11.76 15.97 8.84
C TYR A 222 -11.50 14.60 8.22
N LEU A 223 -12.34 13.60 8.52
CA LEU A 223 -12.22 12.26 7.93
C LEU A 223 -12.47 12.27 6.41
N LYS A 224 -13.49 13.00 5.95
CA LYS A 224 -13.77 13.16 4.51
C LYS A 224 -12.70 13.98 3.79
N ALA A 225 -12.17 15.03 4.41
CA ALA A 225 -11.07 15.82 3.88
C ALA A 225 -9.77 15.00 3.81
N GLY A 226 -9.51 14.13 4.80
CA GLY A 226 -8.37 13.21 4.78
C GLY A 226 -8.48 12.13 3.70
N ASP A 227 -9.68 11.57 3.49
CA ASP A 227 -9.94 10.64 2.38
C ASP A 227 -9.77 11.33 1.02
N LEU A 228 -10.34 12.53 0.86
CA LEU A 228 -10.19 13.34 -0.35
C LEU A 228 -8.72 13.72 -0.61
N GLN A 229 -7.98 14.11 0.42
CA GLN A 229 -6.56 14.43 0.33
C GLN A 229 -5.73 13.21 -0.11
N SER A 230 -6.04 12.02 0.42
CA SER A 230 -5.39 10.77 0.04
C SER A 230 -5.65 10.41 -1.41
N ARG A 231 -6.87 10.64 -1.91
CA ARG A 231 -7.26 10.37 -3.30
C ARG A 231 -6.69 11.38 -4.28
N VAL A 232 -6.66 12.67 -3.94
CA VAL A 232 -5.99 13.71 -4.73
C VAL A 232 -4.49 13.40 -4.84
N TYR A 233 -3.85 12.97 -3.75
CA TYR A 233 -2.46 12.56 -3.76
C TYR A 233 -2.20 11.33 -4.67
N ALA A 234 -3.09 10.34 -4.65
CA ALA A 234 -3.01 9.19 -5.55
C ALA A 234 -3.12 9.61 -7.03
N LEU A 235 -4.03 10.55 -7.34
CA LEU A 235 -4.20 11.07 -8.68
C LEU A 235 -3.00 11.94 -9.13
N GLU A 236 -2.43 12.75 -8.26
CA GLU A 236 -1.18 13.49 -8.53
C GLU A 236 -0.02 12.55 -8.82
N THR A 237 0.11 11.47 -8.05
CA THR A 237 1.14 10.45 -8.24
C THR A 237 0.98 9.78 -9.59
N GLU A 238 -0.25 9.43 -9.97
CA GLU A 238 -0.54 8.80 -11.25
C GLU A 238 -0.29 9.73 -12.44
N VAL A 239 -0.67 11.01 -12.32
CA VAL A 239 -0.39 12.04 -13.36
C VAL A 239 1.10 12.27 -13.51
N ALA A 240 1.86 12.36 -12.41
CA ALA A 240 3.31 12.50 -12.45
C ALA A 240 3.98 11.27 -13.10
N ARG A 241 3.49 10.07 -12.77
CA ARG A 241 3.94 8.79 -13.35
C ARG A 241 3.69 8.75 -14.86
N VAL A 242 2.50 9.16 -15.32
CA VAL A 242 2.20 9.28 -16.76
C VAL A 242 3.13 10.29 -17.42
N GLY A 243 3.34 11.46 -16.81
CA GLY A 243 4.26 12.47 -17.32
C GLY A 243 5.70 11.99 -17.50
N SER A 244 6.19 11.10 -16.63
CA SER A 244 7.54 10.53 -16.76
C SER A 244 7.70 9.54 -17.93
N TYR A 245 6.63 8.89 -18.39
CA TYR A 245 6.70 7.97 -19.55
C TYR A 245 6.63 8.69 -20.90
N LEU A 246 6.37 9.99 -20.90
CA LEU A 246 6.05 10.74 -22.10
C LEU A 246 7.19 11.71 -22.39
N SER A 247 8.37 11.16 -22.69
CA SER A 247 9.61 11.94 -22.80
C SER A 247 9.75 12.72 -24.12
N THR A 248 8.89 12.50 -25.12
CA THR A 248 9.09 13.06 -26.48
C THR A 248 7.92 13.86 -27.08
N ASP A 249 6.70 13.80 -26.53
CA ASP A 249 5.56 14.57 -27.06
C ASP A 249 5.31 15.84 -26.23
N GLY A 250 5.74 16.98 -26.79
CA GLY A 250 5.63 18.28 -26.15
C GLY A 250 4.19 18.71 -25.83
N ALA A 251 3.19 18.25 -26.60
CA ALA A 251 1.79 18.56 -26.32
C ALA A 251 1.30 17.79 -25.09
N LEU A 252 1.74 16.53 -24.94
CA LEU A 252 1.29 15.65 -23.87
C LEU A 252 2.01 15.94 -22.55
N VAL A 253 3.28 16.34 -22.62
CA VAL A 253 4.01 16.92 -21.49
C VAL A 253 3.33 18.20 -21.01
N ALA A 254 2.93 19.10 -21.92
CA ALA A 254 2.23 20.34 -21.57
C ALA A 254 0.86 20.06 -20.95
N TRP A 255 0.10 19.10 -21.49
CA TRP A 255 -1.18 18.67 -20.95
C TRP A 255 -1.04 18.10 -19.53
N THR A 256 -0.09 17.19 -19.32
CA THR A 256 0.14 16.55 -18.01
C THR A 256 0.58 17.57 -16.95
N ARG A 257 1.42 18.54 -17.32
CA ARG A 257 1.81 19.65 -16.43
C ARG A 257 0.62 20.53 -16.05
N ALA A 258 -0.29 20.78 -16.98
CA ALA A 258 -1.48 21.58 -16.71
C ALA A 258 -2.45 20.84 -15.77
N ILE A 259 -2.63 19.53 -15.95
CA ILE A 259 -3.40 18.67 -15.04
C ILE A 259 -2.76 18.63 -13.63
N GLY A 260 -1.43 18.50 -13.54
CA GLY A 260 -0.72 18.54 -12.25
C GLY A 260 -0.87 19.88 -11.51
N THR A 261 -0.93 20.98 -12.26
CA THR A 261 -1.17 22.33 -11.69
C THR A 261 -2.58 22.45 -11.12
N ASP A 262 -3.58 21.93 -11.84
CA ASP A 262 -4.97 21.92 -11.39
C ASP A 262 -5.15 21.05 -10.13
N LEU A 263 -4.48 19.89 -10.07
CA LEU A 263 -4.49 19.01 -8.90
C LEU A 263 -3.81 19.64 -7.68
N ALA A 264 -2.69 20.33 -7.88
CA ALA A 264 -2.02 21.06 -6.82
C ALA A 264 -2.91 22.17 -6.24
N ALA A 265 -3.69 22.84 -7.08
CA ALA A 265 -4.69 23.82 -6.65
C ALA A 265 -5.82 23.15 -5.84
N VAL A 266 -6.35 22.02 -6.31
CA VAL A 266 -7.36 21.24 -5.55
C VAL A 266 -6.81 20.81 -4.18
N ARG A 267 -5.58 20.30 -4.11
CA ARG A 267 -4.91 19.95 -2.85
C ARG A 267 -4.76 21.15 -1.93
N ALA A 268 -4.35 22.30 -2.44
CA ALA A 268 -4.25 23.53 -1.66
C ALA A 268 -5.63 23.96 -1.12
N ASP A 269 -6.68 23.79 -1.90
CA ASP A 269 -8.05 24.12 -1.50
C ASP A 269 -8.54 23.14 -0.41
N VAL A 270 -8.27 21.83 -0.55
CA VAL A 270 -8.57 20.80 0.45
C VAL A 270 -7.79 21.02 1.75
N ALA A 271 -6.51 21.38 1.67
CA ALA A 271 -5.68 21.66 2.84
C ALA A 271 -6.24 22.85 3.66
N ARG A 272 -6.80 23.87 3.00
CA ARG A 272 -7.48 24.98 3.68
C ARG A 272 -8.75 24.55 4.41
N LEU A 273 -9.41 23.47 3.97
CA LEU A 273 -10.56 22.89 4.69
C LEU A 273 -10.12 22.23 6.01
N THR A 274 -8.89 21.71 6.06
CA THR A 274 -8.33 21.03 7.24
C THR A 274 -7.65 21.97 8.23
N ALA A 275 -7.24 23.18 7.82
CA ALA A 275 -6.42 24.08 8.63
C ALA A 275 -7.19 24.89 9.71
N GLY A 276 -8.52 24.93 9.68
CA GLY A 276 -9.31 25.44 10.82
C GLY A 276 -9.45 26.96 10.95
N ASP A 277 -9.35 27.73 9.86
CA ASP A 277 -9.37 29.20 9.94
C ASP A 277 -10.77 29.84 10.18
N GLY A 278 -11.80 29.06 10.51
CA GLY A 278 -13.14 29.58 10.85
C GLY A 278 -13.87 30.32 9.71
N GLY A 279 -13.30 30.39 8.51
CA GLY A 279 -13.95 30.90 7.31
C GLY A 279 -14.94 29.88 6.75
N ALA A 280 -16.03 30.37 6.14
CA ALA A 280 -16.94 29.52 5.39
C ALA A 280 -16.16 28.73 4.33
N VAL A 281 -16.17 27.41 4.46
CA VAL A 281 -15.57 26.47 3.53
C VAL A 281 -16.39 26.49 2.24
N ASP A 282 -15.90 27.20 1.22
CA ASP A 282 -16.54 27.21 -0.09
C ASP A 282 -16.22 25.92 -0.86
N LEU A 283 -17.02 24.88 -0.60
CA LEU A 283 -16.98 23.63 -1.36
C LEU A 283 -17.29 23.85 -2.84
N THR A 284 -17.96 24.95 -3.21
CA THR A 284 -18.29 25.28 -4.61
C THR A 284 -17.03 25.44 -5.44
N ALA A 285 -15.98 26.07 -4.89
CA ALA A 285 -14.71 26.23 -5.60
C ALA A 285 -13.98 24.90 -5.81
N VAL A 286 -13.98 24.02 -4.80
CA VAL A 286 -13.38 22.67 -4.90
C VAL A 286 -14.13 21.83 -5.91
N LEU A 287 -15.46 21.81 -5.83
CA LEU A 287 -16.32 21.05 -6.74
C LEU A 287 -16.22 21.58 -8.18
N ALA A 288 -16.24 22.89 -8.39
CA ALA A 288 -16.09 23.49 -9.72
C ALA A 288 -14.72 23.17 -10.35
N ARG A 289 -13.65 23.12 -9.55
CA ARG A 289 -12.32 22.71 -10.03
C ARG A 289 -12.27 21.23 -10.35
N LEU A 290 -12.90 20.38 -9.53
CA LEU A 290 -13.02 18.95 -9.80
C LEU A 290 -13.84 18.70 -11.08
N ASP A 291 -14.94 19.42 -11.29
CA ASP A 291 -15.76 19.32 -12.50
C ASP A 291 -14.99 19.78 -13.75
N ALA A 292 -14.27 20.91 -13.67
CA ALA A 292 -13.44 21.42 -14.76
C ALA A 292 -12.30 20.43 -15.10
N LEU A 293 -11.68 19.84 -14.08
CA LEU A 293 -10.66 18.81 -14.25
C LEU A 293 -11.26 17.54 -14.88
N SER A 294 -12.44 17.10 -14.44
CA SER A 294 -13.19 15.98 -15.01
C SER A 294 -13.47 16.20 -16.50
N ALA A 295 -13.91 17.40 -16.88
CA ALA A 295 -14.21 17.74 -18.26
C ALA A 295 -12.96 17.72 -19.15
N ARG A 296 -11.83 18.26 -18.67
CA ARG A 296 -10.54 18.24 -19.38
C ARG A 296 -10.00 16.82 -19.56
N LEU A 297 -10.07 15.99 -18.52
CA LEU A 297 -9.69 14.58 -18.59
C LEU A 297 -10.58 13.79 -19.55
N SER A 298 -11.89 14.07 -19.55
CA SER A 298 -12.86 13.41 -20.44
C SER A 298 -12.68 13.82 -21.91
N SER A 299 -12.15 15.02 -22.17
CA SER A 299 -11.81 15.49 -23.51
C SER A 299 -10.50 14.94 -24.07
N LEU A 300 -9.68 14.27 -23.23
CA LEU A 300 -8.44 13.66 -23.67
C LEU A 300 -8.75 12.56 -24.69
N THR A 301 -8.30 12.72 -25.92
CA THR A 301 -8.24 11.63 -26.91
C THR A 301 -6.78 11.31 -27.12
N LEU A 302 -6.39 10.04 -26.96
CA LEU A 302 -5.03 9.59 -27.26
C LEU A 302 -5.12 8.69 -28.48
N THR A 303 -4.39 9.06 -29.52
CA THR A 303 -4.29 8.27 -30.75
C THR A 303 -2.83 7.90 -30.96
N VAL A 304 -2.55 6.60 -31.10
CA VAL A 304 -1.21 6.13 -31.44
C VAL A 304 -1.11 6.08 -32.96
N ALA A 305 -0.23 6.90 -33.53
CA ALA A 305 0.11 6.82 -34.94
C ALA A 305 1.36 5.94 -35.12
N PRO A 306 1.55 5.28 -36.28
CA PRO A 306 2.79 4.58 -36.58
C PRO A 306 3.94 5.61 -36.60
N GLY A 307 4.74 5.65 -35.52
CA GLY A 307 5.79 6.65 -35.31
C GLY A 307 5.71 7.42 -33.99
N GLY A 308 4.69 7.21 -33.15
CA GLY A 308 4.58 7.80 -31.82
C GLY A 308 3.15 8.20 -31.45
N THR A 309 2.94 8.47 -30.16
CA THR A 309 1.68 8.98 -29.61
C THR A 309 1.48 10.44 -30.02
N THR A 310 0.27 10.81 -30.43
CA THR A 310 -0.13 12.22 -30.66
C THR A 310 -1.47 12.50 -29.99
N LEU A 311 -1.56 13.69 -29.37
CA LEU A 311 -2.78 14.28 -28.79
C LEU A 311 -3.76 14.84 -29.83
#